data_AF-A0A834MJE9-F1
#
_entry.id   AF-A0A834MJE9-F1
#
_cell.length_a   1.000
_cell.length_b   1.000
_cell.length_c   1.000
_cell.angle_alpha   90.00
_cell.angle_beta   90.00
_cell.angle_gamma   90.00
#
_symmetry.space_group_name_H-M   'P 1'
#
loop_
_entity.id
_entity.type
_entity.pdbx_description
1 polymer ?
#
loop_
_entity_poly.entity_id
_entity_poly.type
_entity_poly.pdbx_seq_one_letter_code
_entity_poly.pdbx_strand_id
1 'polypeptide(L)'
;MIKYVQEIPWPVKKEAVVEGDIILGGLMMVHEREDSITCGPVMPQGGIQALEAMLFTLDQLNSSPEPLLPNITLGAHILDDCDKDTYGLEMAVDFIKAVSNSESIWHKKNNAKRLGG
;
A
#
# COMPACT_ATOMS: atom_id res chain seq x y z
N MET A 1 2.94 14.97 -37.30
CA MET A 1 2.03 14.45 -36.25
C MET A 1 2.88 13.96 -35.11
N ILE A 2 3.17 14.84 -34.15
CA ILE A 2 3.93 14.49 -32.95
C ILE A 2 2.92 13.74 -32.06
N LYS A 3 3.16 12.44 -31.83
CA LYS A 3 2.38 11.68 -30.86
C LYS A 3 2.67 12.28 -29.50
N TYR A 4 1.63 12.81 -28.84
CA TYR A 4 1.66 13.15 -27.42
C TYR A 4 2.14 11.92 -26.65
N VAL A 5 3.37 11.97 -26.14
CA VAL A 5 3.74 11.16 -24.98
C VAL A 5 2.99 11.82 -23.83
N GLN A 6 1.98 11.13 -23.32
CA GLN A 6 1.21 11.59 -22.17
C GLN A 6 2.21 11.83 -21.03
N GLU A 7 2.45 13.09 -20.68
CA GLU A 7 3.24 13.48 -19.53
C GLU A 7 2.59 12.81 -18.32
N ILE A 8 3.27 11.81 -17.78
CA ILE A 8 2.87 11.19 -16.53
C ILE A 8 3.09 12.27 -15.46
N PRO A 9 2.04 12.80 -14.80
CA PRO A 9 2.21 13.82 -13.79
C PRO A 9 3.02 13.22 -12.65
N TRP A 10 4.27 13.68 -12.54
CA TRP A 10 5.17 13.31 -11.48
C TRP A 10 4.75 14.00 -10.18
N PRO A 11 4.89 13.34 -9.01
CA PRO A 11 5.31 11.95 -8.83
C PRO A 11 4.17 10.94 -9.02
N VAL A 12 4.43 9.83 -9.72
CA VAL A 12 3.55 8.67 -9.70
C VAL A 12 3.75 7.95 -8.38
N LYS A 13 2.72 7.96 -7.54
CA LYS A 13 2.66 7.07 -6.37
C LYS A 13 2.76 5.62 -6.86
N LYS A 14 3.85 4.94 -6.52
CA LYS A 14 4.02 3.50 -6.73
C LYS A 14 3.76 2.80 -5.41
N GLU A 15 3.14 1.64 -5.48
CA GLU A 15 2.77 0.82 -4.34
C GLU A 15 3.03 -0.65 -4.64
N ALA A 16 3.34 -1.43 -3.60
CA ALA A 16 3.34 -2.88 -3.68
C ALA A 16 2.05 -3.38 -3.02
N VAL A 17 1.24 -4.10 -3.79
CA VAL A 17 -0.05 -4.64 -3.33
C VAL A 17 -0.02 -6.15 -3.46
N VAL A 18 -0.33 -6.82 -2.35
CA VAL A 18 -0.55 -8.25 -2.27
C VAL A 18 -1.96 -8.45 -1.75
N GLU A 19 -2.79 -9.16 -2.51
CA GLU A 19 -4.16 -9.48 -2.10
C GLU A 19 -4.17 -10.45 -0.92
N GLY A 20 -5.22 -10.38 -0.10
CA GLY A 20 -5.43 -11.28 1.02
C GLY A 20 -6.69 -10.94 1.81
N ASP A 21 -7.10 -11.84 2.68
CA ASP A 21 -8.27 -11.64 3.56
C ASP A 21 -8.02 -10.52 4.57
N ILE A 22 -6.78 -10.40 5.05
CA ILE A 22 -6.32 -9.31 5.92
C ILE A 22 -5.14 -8.62 5.24
N ILE A 23 -5.28 -7.30 5.02
CA ILE A 23 -4.24 -6.48 4.41
C ILE A 23 -3.41 -5.79 5.49
N LEU A 24 -2.10 -6.02 5.49
CA LEU A 24 -1.16 -5.31 6.35
C LEU A 24 -0.61 -4.07 5.64
N GLY A 25 -0.80 -2.90 6.25
CA GLY A 25 -0.18 -1.66 5.76
C GLY A 25 1.32 -1.62 6.08
N GLY A 26 2.14 -1.20 5.13
CA GLY A 26 3.58 -1.01 5.31
C GLY A 26 4.05 0.35 4.81
N LEU A 27 4.82 1.07 5.62
CA LEU A 27 5.64 2.20 5.15
C LEU A 27 7.08 1.74 5.10
N MET A 28 7.70 1.88 3.93
CA MET A 28 9.08 1.47 3.70
C MET A 28 9.86 2.65 3.14
N MET A 29 11.08 2.80 3.61
CA MET A 29 12.01 3.82 3.14
C MET A 29 12.70 3.38 1.84
N VAL A 30 11.92 3.15 0.77
CA VAL A 30 12.44 2.60 -0.50
C VAL A 30 13.39 3.57 -1.16
N HIS A 31 13.12 4.87 -1.07
CA HIS A 31 14.02 5.92 -1.52
C HIS A 31 14.55 6.77 -0.35
N GLU A 32 15.73 7.35 -0.56
CA GLU A 32 16.34 8.33 0.35
C GLU A 32 15.55 9.64 0.37
N ARG A 33 15.76 10.41 1.42
CA ARG A 33 15.27 11.78 1.50
C ARG A 33 15.95 12.68 0.47
N GLU A 34 15.14 13.50 -0.18
CA GLU A 34 15.59 14.59 -1.05
C GLU A 34 14.74 15.85 -0.79
N ASP A 35 15.36 17.02 -0.85
CA ASP A 35 14.70 18.28 -0.51
C ASP A 35 14.05 18.95 -1.74
N SER A 36 14.62 18.73 -2.93
CA SER A 36 14.20 19.38 -4.17
C SER A 36 13.09 18.65 -4.94
N ILE A 37 12.98 17.34 -4.76
CA ILE A 37 11.96 16.47 -5.36
C ILE A 37 11.33 15.59 -4.28
N THR A 38 10.30 14.82 -4.64
CA THR A 38 9.53 14.01 -3.68
C THR A 38 10.40 12.96 -2.99
N CYS A 39 11.23 12.25 -3.76
CA CYS A 39 12.03 11.11 -3.30
C CYS A 39 13.41 11.15 -3.97
N GLY A 40 14.45 10.77 -3.23
CA GLY A 40 15.82 10.65 -3.69
C GLY A 40 16.11 9.32 -4.39
N PRO A 41 17.38 8.90 -4.46
CA PRO A 41 17.78 7.59 -4.98
C PRO A 41 17.20 6.42 -4.17
N VAL A 42 17.11 5.24 -4.78
CA VAL A 42 16.67 4.01 -4.10
C VAL A 42 17.68 3.60 -3.01
N MET A 43 17.20 3.24 -1.83
CA MET A 43 17.96 2.62 -0.74
C MET A 43 17.91 1.09 -0.82
N PRO A 44 18.98 0.41 -1.31
CA PRO A 44 18.90 -1.02 -1.53
C PRO A 44 18.82 -1.83 -0.23
N GLN A 45 19.56 -1.41 0.80
CA GLN A 45 19.68 -2.15 2.06
C GLN A 45 18.66 -1.70 3.12
N GLY A 46 18.37 -0.39 3.22
CA GLY A 46 17.39 0.13 4.17
C GLY A 46 15.95 -0.02 3.69
N GLY A 47 15.72 0.19 2.40
CA GLY A 47 14.40 0.21 1.79
C GLY A 47 14.00 -1.11 1.15
N ILE A 48 14.68 -1.47 0.06
CA ILE A 48 14.32 -2.65 -0.73
C ILE A 48 14.44 -3.93 0.09
N GLN A 49 15.50 -4.10 0.88
CA GLN A 49 15.64 -5.29 1.71
C GLN A 49 14.52 -5.41 2.77
N ALA A 50 14.06 -4.30 3.35
CA ALA A 50 12.97 -4.30 4.32
C ALA A 50 11.62 -4.61 3.64
N LEU A 51 11.38 -4.03 2.46
CA LEU A 51 10.22 -4.34 1.61
C LEU A 51 10.18 -5.83 1.27
N GLU A 52 11.27 -6.38 0.75
CA GLU A 52 11.39 -7.79 0.38
C GLU A 52 11.29 -8.71 1.61
N ALA A 53 11.81 -8.30 2.77
CA ALA A 53 11.66 -9.07 4.00
C ALA A 53 10.19 -9.20 4.42
N MET A 54 9.40 -8.14 4.29
CA MET A 54 7.96 -8.19 4.55
C MET A 54 7.25 -9.14 3.57
N LEU A 55 7.51 -9.00 2.27
CA LEU A 55 6.92 -9.83 1.22
C LEU A 55 7.28 -11.32 1.40
N PHE A 56 8.56 -11.61 1.62
CA PHE A 56 9.03 -12.95 1.92
C PHE A 56 8.34 -13.54 3.16
N THR A 57 8.14 -12.74 4.21
CA THR A 57 7.47 -13.19 5.43
C THR A 57 6.00 -13.55 5.16
N LEU A 58 5.29 -12.76 4.35
CA LEU A 58 3.92 -13.08 3.94
C LEU A 58 3.86 -14.41 3.18
N ASP A 59 4.79 -14.62 2.24
CA ASP A 59 4.87 -15.87 1.49
C ASP A 59 5.07 -17.06 2.42
N GLN A 60 5.98 -16.95 3.40
CA GLN A 60 6.22 -18.03 4.38
C GLN A 60 4.98 -18.31 5.24
N LEU A 61 4.28 -17.28 5.70
CA LEU A 61 3.08 -17.45 6.53
C LEU A 61 1.92 -18.06 5.76
N ASN A 62 1.71 -17.65 4.52
CA ASN A 62 0.62 -18.12 3.66
C ASN A 62 0.86 -19.52 3.09
N SER A 63 2.12 -19.95 2.94
CA SER A 63 2.50 -21.26 2.37
C SER A 63 2.97 -22.29 3.42
N SER A 64 2.96 -21.93 4.71
CA SER A 64 3.42 -22.81 5.78
C SER A 64 2.63 -24.13 5.84
N PRO A 65 3.29 -25.30 5.92
CA PRO A 65 2.64 -26.59 6.16
C PRO A 65 1.87 -26.64 7.48
N GLU A 66 2.32 -25.88 8.47
CA GLU A 66 1.62 -25.66 9.74
C GLU A 66 1.19 -24.18 9.79
N PRO A 67 -0.01 -23.85 9.28
CA PRO A 67 -0.44 -22.47 9.15
C PRO A 67 -0.75 -21.85 10.53
N LEU A 68 -0.12 -20.71 10.82
CA LEU A 68 -0.37 -19.94 12.04
C LEU A 68 -1.80 -19.35 12.05
N LEU A 69 -2.31 -18.99 10.87
CA LEU A 69 -3.65 -18.45 10.66
C LEU A 69 -4.43 -19.37 9.71
N PRO A 70 -5.16 -20.38 10.23
CA PRO A 70 -5.88 -21.31 9.37
C PRO A 70 -7.02 -20.61 8.62
N ASN A 71 -7.09 -20.84 7.30
CA ASN A 71 -8.10 -20.29 6.39
C ASN A 71 -8.09 -18.76 6.25
N ILE A 72 -6.99 -18.09 6.59
CA ILE A 72 -6.83 -16.65 6.40
C ILE A 72 -5.54 -16.42 5.63
N THR A 73 -5.62 -15.68 4.54
CA THR A 73 -4.48 -15.20 3.77
C THR A 73 -4.11 -13.79 4.20
N LEU A 74 -2.81 -13.56 4.43
CA LEU A 74 -2.28 -12.23 4.68
C LEU A 74 -1.86 -11.59 3.36
N GLY A 75 -2.40 -10.41 3.09
CA GLY A 75 -1.96 -9.52 2.02
C GLY A 75 -1.20 -8.32 2.58
N ALA A 76 -0.84 -7.40 1.70
CA ALA A 76 -0.16 -6.16 2.08
C ALA A 76 -0.47 -5.01 1.13
N HIS A 77 -0.43 -3.81 1.69
CA HIS A 77 -0.42 -2.55 0.93
C HIS A 77 0.76 -1.72 1.43
N ILE A 78 1.81 -1.67 0.63
CA ILE A 78 3.09 -1.08 1.02
C ILE A 78 3.36 0.17 0.19
N LEU A 79 3.63 1.27 0.89
CA LEU A 79 3.89 2.59 0.34
C LEU A 79 5.29 3.05 0.72
N ASP A 80 5.86 3.88 -0.13
CA ASP A 80 7.17 4.50 0.10
C ASP A 80 7.00 5.82 0.86
N ASP A 81 7.73 6.00 1.97
CA ASP A 81 7.73 7.24 2.75
C ASP A 81 8.88 8.19 2.38
N CYS A 82 9.80 7.75 1.52
CA CYS A 82 10.95 8.51 1.04
C CYS A 82 11.79 9.15 2.15
N ASP A 83 11.86 8.50 3.33
CA ASP A 83 12.57 8.99 4.53
C ASP A 83 12.18 10.44 4.91
N LYS A 84 10.91 10.78 4.70
CA LYS A 84 10.37 12.13 4.89
C LYS A 84 9.04 12.09 5.63
N ASP A 85 9.06 12.52 6.89
CA ASP A 85 7.92 12.50 7.81
C ASP A 85 6.60 13.02 7.21
N THR A 86 6.64 14.18 6.53
CA THR A 86 5.44 14.79 5.94
C THR A 86 4.87 13.94 4.81
N TYR A 87 5.73 13.35 3.98
CA TYR A 87 5.30 12.49 2.88
C TYR A 87 4.84 11.13 3.39
N GLY A 88 5.53 10.55 4.37
CA GLY A 88 5.08 9.37 5.11
C GLY A 88 3.72 9.56 5.76
N LEU A 89 3.42 10.73 6.32
CA LEU A 89 2.09 11.05 6.86
C LEU A 89 1.03 11.09 5.75
N GLU A 90 1.33 11.71 4.61
CA GLU A 90 0.41 11.71 3.46
C GLU A 90 0.12 10.28 2.96
N MET A 91 1.12 9.39 2.96
CA MET A 91 0.94 7.97 2.63
C MET A 91 0.14 7.23 3.69
N ALA A 92 0.42 7.45 4.98
CA ALA A 92 -0.33 6.85 6.09
C ALA A 92 -1.83 7.22 6.05
N VAL A 93 -2.15 8.45 5.64
CA VAL A 93 -3.53 8.89 5.46
C VAL A 93 -4.26 8.06 4.39
N ASP A 94 -3.55 7.49 3.41
CA ASP A 94 -4.17 6.64 2.40
C ASP A 94 -4.74 5.35 2.98
N PHE A 95 -4.07 4.77 3.99
CA PHE A 95 -4.55 3.56 4.67
C PHE A 95 -5.89 3.78 5.37
N ILE A 96 -6.11 4.96 5.96
CA ILE A 96 -7.38 5.27 6.66
C ILE A 96 -8.48 5.73 5.71
N LYS A 97 -8.14 6.30 4.54
CA LYS A 97 -9.12 6.64 3.51
C LYS A 97 -9.82 5.39 2.99
N ALA A 98 -9.10 4.28 2.83
CA ALA A 98 -9.68 2.99 2.46
C ALA A 98 -10.79 2.55 3.45
N VAL A 99 -10.57 2.74 4.76
CA VAL A 99 -11.56 2.46 5.81
C VAL A 99 -12.77 3.39 5.68
N SER A 100 -12.55 4.69 5.48
CA SER A 100 -13.67 5.63 5.33
C SER A 100 -14.55 5.31 4.11
N ASN A 101 -13.93 4.87 3.01
CA ASN A 101 -14.65 4.46 1.81
C ASN A 101 -15.40 3.15 2.01
N SER A 102 -14.79 2.15 2.66
CA SER A 102 -15.46 0.87 2.95
C SER A 102 -16.68 1.07 3.85
N GLU A 103 -16.57 1.91 4.89
CA GLU A 103 -17.70 2.33 5.75
C GLU A 103 -18.79 3.02 4.92
N SER A 104 -18.42 3.94 4.03
CA SER A 104 -19.38 4.63 3.16
C SER A 104 -20.12 3.67 2.20
N ILE A 105 -19.43 2.65 1.69
CA ILE A 105 -20.00 1.62 0.81
C ILE A 105 -20.91 0.71 1.63
N TRP A 106 -20.51 0.33 2.84
CA TRP A 106 -21.34 -0.46 3.76
C TRP A 106 -22.64 0.29 4.10
N HIS A 107 -22.55 1.58 4.44
CA HIS A 107 -23.71 2.42 4.70
C HIS A 107 -24.62 2.57 3.48
N LYS A 108 -24.07 2.70 2.26
CA LYS A 108 -24.85 2.72 1.02
C LYS A 108 -25.56 1.38 0.76
N LYS A 109 -24.86 0.25 0.91
CA LYS A 109 -25.45 -1.10 0.77
C LYS A 109 -26.57 -1.35 1.77
N ASN A 110 -26.40 -0.92 3.02
CA ASN A 110 -27.43 -1.04 4.06
C ASN A 110 -28.64 -0.16 3.81
N ASN A 111 -28.45 1.07 3.33
CA ASN A 111 -29.59 1.95 2.98
C ASN A 111 -30.33 1.43 1.74
N ALA A 112 -29.63 0.93 0.72
CA ALA A 112 -30.27 0.33 -0.45
C ALA A 112 -31.10 -0.92 -0.09
N LYS A 113 -30.64 -1.76 0.85
CA LYS A 113 -31.41 -2.91 1.35
C LYS A 113 -32.66 -2.52 2.15
N ARG A 114 -32.68 -1.35 2.82
CA ARG A 114 -33.85 -0.88 3.58
C ARG A 114 -34.96 -0.30 2.71
N LEU A 115 -34.65 0.18 1.51
CA LEU A 115 -35.61 0.82 0.60
C LEU A 115 -36.19 -0.15 -0.45
N GLY A 116 -35.76 -1.42 -0.44
CA GLY A 116 -36.21 -2.48 -1.36
C GLY A 116 -37.08 -3.55 -0.72
N GLY A 117 -37.77 -3.23 0.39
CA GLY A 117 -38.72 -4.11 1.09
C GLY A 117 -40.14 -3.58 1.04
#